data_AF-A0A7I8VZB6-F1
#
_entry.id   AF-A0A7I8VZB6-F1
#
_cell.length_a   1.000
_cell.length_b   1.000
_cell.length_c   1.000
_cell.angle_alpha   90.00
_cell.angle_beta   90.00
_cell.angle_gamma   90.00
#
_symmetry.space_group_name_H-M   'P 1'
#
loop_
_entity.id
_entity.type
_entity.pdbx_description
1 polymer ?
#
loop_
_entity_poly.entity_id
_entity_poly.type
_entity_poly.pdbx_seq_one_letter_code
_entity_poly.pdbx_strand_id
1 'polypeptide(L)'
;MKTEIKNPSMLLKQNNLVISDEAGDVQQPVGVVKDTKGRIKSGRTWKTLREERHSAIKKVKPLKTSWEKKMDSKKTHKFFKEREQELKEERAQRMKEKRERGELNRKRREENQRKSEVVQVIKNTAKIKRMKKKQLRTIEKRAS
;
A
#
# COMPACT_ATOMS: atom_id res chain seq x y z
N MET A 1 -32.95 -7.11 24.32
CA MET A 1 -31.81 -6.50 25.02
C MET A 1 -30.78 -6.12 23.96
N LYS A 2 -30.63 -4.82 23.68
CA LYS A 2 -29.62 -4.29 22.75
C LYS A 2 -28.58 -3.57 23.60
N THR A 3 -27.30 -3.93 23.47
CA THR A 3 -26.21 -3.13 24.02
C THR A 3 -25.37 -2.60 22.87
N GLU A 4 -25.50 -1.29 22.68
CA GLU A 4 -24.76 -0.46 21.75
C GLU A 4 -23.28 -0.42 22.15
N ILE A 5 -22.38 -0.69 21.20
CA ILE A 5 -20.95 -0.38 21.34
C ILE A 5 -20.81 1.11 21.03
N LYS A 6 -20.82 1.95 22.06
CA LYS A 6 -20.49 3.36 21.94
C LYS A 6 -18.96 3.50 21.95
N ASN A 7 -18.43 3.86 20.80
CA ASN A 7 -17.10 4.42 20.66
C ASN A 7 -17.23 5.94 20.85
N PRO A 8 -16.52 6.56 21.80
CA PRO A 8 -16.24 7.98 21.68
C PRO A 8 -14.74 8.21 21.78
N SER A 9 -14.17 8.39 20.60
CA SER A 9 -12.97 9.14 20.36
C SER A 9 -13.07 10.56 20.91
N MET A 10 -11.91 11.12 21.26
CA MET A 10 -11.56 12.55 21.21
C MET A 10 -12.06 13.44 22.36
N LEU A 11 -11.09 14.12 22.98
CA LEU A 11 -10.92 15.58 23.06
C LEU A 11 -9.81 15.83 24.10
N LEU A 12 -8.54 16.03 23.71
CA LEU A 12 -7.93 17.31 23.32
C LEU A 12 -8.66 18.54 23.86
N LYS A 13 -7.86 19.47 24.43
CA LYS A 13 -8.13 20.85 24.87
C LYS A 13 -8.01 20.97 26.42
N GLN A 14 -7.23 21.87 27.03
CA GLN A 14 -6.59 23.10 26.56
C GLN A 14 -5.37 23.41 27.42
N ASN A 15 -4.37 23.96 26.74
CA ASN A 15 -3.34 24.83 27.29
C ASN A 15 -3.94 25.81 28.32
N ASN A 16 -3.26 25.98 29.45
CA ASN A 16 -3.30 27.24 30.18
C ASN A 16 -1.90 27.85 30.12
N LEU A 17 -1.70 28.66 29.08
CA LEU A 17 -0.84 29.84 29.13
C LEU A 17 -1.64 30.93 29.86
N VAL A 18 -1.00 31.79 30.67
CA VAL A 18 -1.36 33.21 30.82
C VAL A 18 -0.34 33.95 31.70
N ILE A 19 0.29 34.97 31.08
CA ILE A 19 0.74 36.28 31.61
C ILE A 19 1.96 36.22 32.54
N SER A 20 3.19 36.54 32.10
CA SER A 20 3.72 37.84 31.65
C SER A 20 3.65 38.92 32.73
N ASP A 21 4.70 39.07 33.53
CA ASP A 21 5.05 40.37 34.10
C ASP A 21 6.55 40.62 33.96
N GLU A 22 6.82 41.66 33.19
CA GLU A 22 8.08 42.36 33.01
C GLU A 22 8.49 43.07 34.32
N ALA A 23 9.80 43.26 34.45
CA ALA A 23 10.51 44.20 35.32
C ALA A 23 10.65 43.83 36.82
N GLY A 24 11.78 43.19 37.12
CA GLY A 24 12.29 43.04 38.49
C GLY A 24 13.56 42.21 38.55
N ASP A 25 14.58 42.59 37.78
CA ASP A 25 15.95 42.08 37.88
C ASP A 25 16.46 42.17 39.32
N VAL A 26 16.72 41.03 39.97
CA VAL A 26 17.78 40.90 40.97
C VAL A 26 18.38 39.49 40.94
N GLN A 27 19.57 39.42 40.34
CA GLN A 27 20.71 38.55 40.64
C GLN A 27 20.72 37.13 40.05
N GLN A 28 21.44 37.03 38.92
CA GLN A 28 22.27 35.86 38.59
C GLN A 28 23.18 35.55 39.79
N PRO A 29 23.37 34.28 40.13
CA PRO A 29 24.64 33.71 39.69
C PRO A 29 24.34 32.68 38.63
N VAL A 30 25.00 32.86 37.49
CA VAL A 30 25.21 31.84 36.48
C VAL A 30 25.74 30.58 37.17
N GLY A 31 24.81 29.74 37.61
CA GLY A 31 25.06 28.35 37.95
C GLY A 31 25.35 27.67 36.63
N VAL A 32 26.55 27.92 36.09
CA VAL A 32 27.16 27.10 35.07
C VAL A 32 27.26 25.74 35.72
N VAL A 33 26.22 24.91 35.52
CA VAL A 33 26.30 23.49 35.78
C VAL A 33 27.49 23.08 34.94
N LYS A 34 28.60 22.85 35.62
CA LYS A 34 29.88 22.58 35.00
C LYS A 34 29.68 21.22 34.37
N ASP A 35 29.27 21.19 33.10
CA ASP A 35 29.32 20.00 32.29
C ASP A 35 30.76 19.51 32.40
N THR A 36 30.96 18.46 33.18
CA THR A 36 32.31 17.94 33.49
C THR A 36 32.98 17.35 32.26
N LYS A 37 32.28 17.31 31.13
CA LYS A 37 32.75 16.85 29.83
C LYS A 37 32.98 18.06 28.93
N GLY A 38 34.18 18.12 28.34
CA GLY A 38 34.56 19.20 27.42
C GLY A 38 33.62 19.31 26.22
N ARG A 39 33.33 20.55 25.83
CA ARG A 39 32.52 20.86 24.64
C ARG A 39 33.34 20.58 23.37
N ILE A 40 32.74 19.88 22.41
CA ILE A 40 33.37 19.63 21.11
C ILE A 40 33.55 20.95 20.35
N LYS A 41 34.67 21.10 19.64
CA LYS A 41 35.06 22.33 18.90
C LYS A 41 33.97 22.86 17.96
N SER A 42 33.17 21.99 17.33
CA SER A 42 32.10 22.37 16.39
C SER A 42 30.78 22.74 17.05
N GLY A 43 30.61 22.49 18.36
CA GLY A 43 29.40 22.80 19.11
C GLY A 43 28.15 21.98 18.77
N ARG A 44 28.22 21.03 17.83
CA ARG A 44 27.09 20.20 17.39
C ARG A 44 27.24 18.76 17.88
N THR A 45 26.33 18.32 18.73
CA THR A 45 26.28 16.93 19.24
C THR A 45 25.30 16.10 18.40
N TRP A 46 25.79 15.09 17.68
CA TRP A 46 24.93 14.18 16.89
C TRP A 46 24.23 13.11 17.74
N LYS A 47 24.70 12.90 18.97
CA LYS A 47 24.12 12.02 19.99
C LYS A 47 23.60 12.86 21.14
N THR A 48 22.44 12.49 21.68
CA THR A 48 21.96 13.02 22.95
C THR A 48 22.88 12.53 24.07
N LEU A 49 23.25 13.43 24.97
CA LEU A 49 24.01 13.06 26.15
C LEU A 49 23.08 12.26 27.07
N ARG A 50 23.53 11.08 27.49
CA ARG A 50 22.84 10.32 28.51
C ARG A 50 23.15 10.93 29.88
N GLU A 51 22.15 11.55 30.49
CA GLU A 51 22.25 12.20 31.81
C GLU A 51 22.18 11.17 32.95
N GLU A 52 21.37 10.13 32.77
CA GLU A 52 21.21 9.10 33.78
C GLU A 52 22.38 8.11 33.79
N ARG A 53 22.82 7.72 34.99
CA ARG A 53 23.81 6.66 35.17
C ARG A 53 23.30 5.34 34.55
N HIS A 54 24.23 4.49 34.12
CA HIS A 54 23.88 3.14 33.61
C HIS A 54 23.08 2.30 34.60
N SER A 55 23.23 2.57 35.91
CA SER A 55 22.49 1.95 37.00
C SER A 55 21.00 2.32 37.07
N ALA A 56 20.58 3.42 36.43
CA ALA A 56 19.17 3.83 36.39
C ALA A 56 18.33 2.95 35.43
N ILE A 57 18.97 2.16 34.56
CA ILE A 57 18.25 1.18 33.74
C ILE A 57 17.65 0.12 34.66
N LYS A 58 16.32 0.13 34.76
CA LYS A 58 15.55 -0.94 35.39
C LYS A 58 15.77 -2.23 34.60
N LYS A 59 16.64 -3.10 35.11
CA LYS A 59 16.87 -4.44 34.57
C LYS A 59 15.64 -5.30 34.87
N VAL A 60 14.66 -5.28 33.98
CA VAL A 60 13.54 -6.23 34.04
C VAL A 60 14.07 -7.64 33.80
N LYS A 61 13.42 -8.65 34.41
CA LYS A 61 13.71 -10.05 34.06
C LYS A 61 13.50 -10.19 32.55
N PRO A 62 14.48 -10.67 31.78
CA PRO A 62 14.25 -10.92 30.36
C PRO A 62 13.06 -11.88 30.26
N LEU A 63 12.11 -11.59 29.37
CA LEU A 63 10.98 -12.47 29.09
C LEU A 63 11.51 -13.75 28.41
N LYS A 64 12.09 -14.64 29.21
CA LYS A 64 12.53 -15.96 28.79
C LYS A 64 11.29 -16.84 28.73
N THR A 65 10.76 -17.03 27.52
CA THR A 65 9.75 -18.05 27.28
C THR A 65 10.40 -19.43 27.27
N SER A 66 9.68 -20.43 27.78
CA SER A 66 10.08 -21.84 27.66
C SER A 66 10.17 -22.24 26.19
N TRP A 67 10.96 -23.27 25.89
CA TRP A 67 11.11 -23.79 24.53
C TRP A 67 9.77 -24.22 23.91
N GLU A 68 8.92 -24.86 24.71
CA GLU A 68 7.57 -25.26 24.33
C GLU A 68 6.74 -24.07 23.81
N LYS A 69 6.68 -22.97 24.57
CA LYS A 69 5.96 -21.76 24.16
C LYS A 69 6.51 -21.15 22.86
N LYS A 70 7.82 -21.26 22.62
CA LYS A 70 8.43 -20.83 21.34
C LYS A 70 8.00 -21.73 20.19
N MET A 71 7.97 -23.05 20.41
CA MET A 71 7.53 -24.01 19.41
C MET A 71 6.05 -23.83 19.08
N ASP A 72 5.20 -23.58 20.07
CA ASP A 72 3.77 -23.33 19.84
C ASP A 72 3.56 -22.02 19.08
N SER A 73 4.28 -20.95 19.44
CA SER A 73 4.25 -19.69 18.68
C SER A 73 4.71 -19.87 17.23
N LYS A 74 5.70 -20.74 17.00
CA LYS A 74 6.19 -21.06 15.65
C LYS A 74 5.15 -21.87 14.86
N LYS A 75 4.47 -22.82 15.50
CA LYS A 75 3.40 -23.62 14.89
C LYS A 75 2.20 -22.75 14.51
N THR A 76 1.73 -21.90 15.42
CA THR A 76 0.61 -20.99 15.14
C THR A 76 0.95 -20.00 14.04
N HIS A 77 2.15 -19.41 14.07
CA HIS A 77 2.61 -18.52 13.01
C HIS A 77 2.67 -19.22 11.65
N LYS A 78 3.18 -20.45 11.60
CA LYS A 78 3.22 -21.26 10.37
C LYS A 78 1.80 -21.53 9.84
N PHE A 79 0.89 -21.95 10.71
CA PHE A 79 -0.51 -22.20 10.34
C PHE A 79 -1.19 -20.96 9.73
N PHE A 80 -1.05 -19.79 10.35
CA PHE A 80 -1.64 -18.56 9.81
C PHE A 80 -1.04 -18.18 8.46
N LYS A 81 0.26 -18.38 8.27
CA LYS A 81 0.95 -18.08 7.01
C LYS A 81 0.51 -19.01 5.89
N GLU A 82 0.37 -20.30 6.15
CA GLU A 82 -0.16 -21.27 5.19
C GLU A 82 -1.60 -20.90 4.80
N ARG A 83 -2.44 -20.58 5.79
CA ARG A 83 -3.82 -20.15 5.54
C ARG A 83 -3.91 -18.86 4.73
N GLU A 84 -3.04 -17.88 5.00
CA GLU A 84 -2.95 -16.65 4.22
C GLU A 84 -2.54 -16.94 2.76
N GLN A 85 -1.55 -17.82 2.56
CA GLN A 85 -1.09 -18.21 1.23
C GLN A 85 -2.19 -18.87 0.42
N GLU A 86 -2.89 -19.83 1.01
CA GLU A 86 -4.00 -20.53 0.35
C GLU A 86 -5.14 -19.56 -0.06
N LEU A 87 -5.49 -18.56 0.77
CA LEU A 87 -6.48 -17.54 0.39
C LEU A 87 -6.01 -16.67 -0.78
N LYS A 88 -4.72 -16.32 -0.80
CA LYS A 88 -4.12 -15.52 -1.87
C LYS A 88 -4.09 -16.30 -3.19
N GLU A 89 -3.78 -17.60 -3.11
CA GLU A 89 -3.76 -18.49 -4.26
C GLU A 89 -5.16 -18.69 -4.84
N GLU A 90 -6.18 -18.95 -4.01
CA GLU A 90 -7.57 -19.07 -4.46
C GLU A 90 -8.02 -17.79 -5.18
N ARG A 91 -7.72 -16.61 -4.59
CA ARG A 91 -8.02 -15.31 -5.22
C ARG A 91 -7.30 -15.15 -6.55
N ALA A 92 -6.03 -15.55 -6.63
CA ALA A 92 -5.25 -15.45 -7.86
C ALA A 92 -5.77 -16.39 -8.95
N GLN A 93 -6.14 -17.62 -8.61
CA GLN A 93 -6.74 -18.59 -9.52
C GLN A 93 -8.07 -18.06 -10.10
N ARG A 94 -8.97 -17.59 -9.24
CA ARG A 94 -10.25 -16.99 -9.67
C ARG A 94 -10.06 -15.83 -10.65
N MET A 95 -9.06 -14.98 -10.42
CA MET A 95 -8.76 -13.85 -11.30
C MET A 95 -8.16 -14.30 -12.64
N LYS A 96 -7.30 -15.33 -12.63
CA LYS A 96 -6.74 -15.92 -13.86
C LYS A 96 -7.83 -16.56 -14.72
N GLU A 97 -8.69 -17.37 -14.13
CA GLU A 97 -9.83 -17.99 -14.84
C GLU A 97 -10.75 -16.95 -15.46
N LYS A 98 -11.08 -15.88 -14.73
CA LYS A 98 -11.89 -14.77 -15.25
C LYS A 98 -11.21 -14.08 -16.44
N ARG A 99 -9.89 -13.92 -16.37
CA ARG A 99 -9.09 -13.32 -17.46
C ARG A 99 -9.07 -14.23 -18.69
N GLU A 100 -8.76 -15.52 -18.52
CA GLU A 100 -8.73 -16.51 -19.59
C GLU A 100 -10.10 -16.62 -20.27
N ARG A 101 -11.18 -16.69 -19.49
CA ARG A 101 -12.55 -16.66 -20.02
C ARG A 101 -12.83 -15.38 -20.83
N GLY A 102 -12.37 -14.23 -20.34
CA GLY A 102 -12.50 -12.95 -21.05
C GLY A 102 -11.74 -12.94 -22.38
N GLU A 103 -10.52 -13.47 -22.39
CA GLU A 103 -9.68 -13.56 -23.59
C GLU A 103 -10.26 -14.55 -24.62
N LEU A 104 -10.74 -15.71 -24.18
CA LEU A 104 -11.42 -16.68 -25.05
C LEU A 104 -12.70 -16.10 -25.67
N ASN A 105 -13.52 -15.41 -24.87
CA ASN A 105 -14.72 -14.76 -25.37
C ASN A 105 -14.39 -13.63 -26.37
N ARG A 106 -13.32 -12.88 -26.13
CA ARG A 106 -12.85 -11.85 -27.05
C ARG A 106 -12.41 -12.46 -28.39
N LYS A 107 -11.57 -13.50 -28.36
CA LYS A 107 -11.14 -14.23 -29.56
C LYS A 107 -12.33 -14.79 -30.33
N ARG A 108 -13.27 -15.44 -29.64
CA ARG A 108 -14.50 -15.97 -30.27
C ARG A 108 -15.33 -14.86 -30.91
N ARG A 109 -15.42 -13.69 -30.29
CA ARG A 109 -16.13 -12.54 -30.87
C ARG A 109 -15.42 -12.03 -32.12
N GLU A 110 -14.10 -11.91 -32.10
CA GLU A 110 -13.30 -11.50 -33.26
C GLU A 110 -13.45 -12.50 -34.41
N GLU A 111 -13.34 -13.80 -34.16
CA GLU A 111 -13.55 -14.84 -35.16
C GLU A 111 -14.98 -14.86 -35.70
N ASN A 112 -15.98 -14.75 -34.82
CA ASN A 112 -17.38 -14.66 -35.24
C ASN A 112 -17.61 -13.41 -36.09
N GLN A 113 -17.01 -12.28 -35.74
CA GLN A 113 -17.10 -11.05 -36.52
C GLN A 113 -16.52 -11.27 -37.93
N ARG A 114 -15.35 -11.90 -38.03
CA ARG A 114 -14.73 -12.28 -39.32
C ARG A 114 -15.60 -13.25 -40.14
N LYS A 115 -16.18 -14.26 -39.49
CA LYS A 115 -17.07 -15.25 -40.14
C LYS A 115 -18.42 -14.66 -40.54
N SER A 116 -18.97 -13.75 -39.74
CA SER A 116 -20.25 -13.07 -39.97
C SER A 116 -20.15 -11.95 -41.00
N GLU A 117 -18.94 -11.55 -41.38
CA GLU A 117 -18.69 -10.63 -42.49
C GLU A 117 -19.06 -11.37 -43.80
N VAL A 118 -20.36 -11.34 -44.15
CA VAL A 118 -20.89 -11.93 -45.39
C VAL A 118 -20.35 -11.12 -46.58
N VAL A 119 -19.19 -11.54 -47.09
CA VAL A 119 -18.53 -10.89 -48.23
C VAL A 119 -19.01 -11.48 -49.56
N GLN A 120 -19.25 -10.61 -50.54
CA GLN A 120 -19.46 -11.03 -51.92
C GLN A 120 -18.11 -11.16 -52.62
N VAL A 121 -17.68 -12.38 -52.93
CA VAL A 121 -16.41 -12.63 -53.63
C VAL A 121 -16.52 -12.19 -55.10
N ILE A 122 -15.87 -11.07 -55.44
CA ILE A 122 -15.82 -10.57 -56.82
C ILE A 122 -14.65 -11.25 -57.55
N LYS A 123 -14.93 -12.36 -58.25
CA LYS A 123 -13.92 -13.12 -59.01
C LYS A 123 -13.45 -12.41 -60.29
N ASN A 124 -14.32 -11.61 -60.92
CA ASN A 124 -14.02 -10.94 -62.19
C ASN A 124 -13.76 -9.44 -61.97
N THR A 125 -12.51 -9.03 -62.15
CA THR A 125 -12.06 -7.64 -61.98
C THR A 125 -12.58 -6.70 -63.07
N ALA A 126 -12.90 -7.21 -64.26
CA ALA A 126 -13.51 -6.42 -65.33
C ALA A 126 -14.94 -5.97 -64.96
N LYS A 127 -15.62 -6.68 -64.05
CA LYS A 127 -16.94 -6.28 -63.53
C LYS A 127 -16.86 -4.97 -62.76
N ILE A 128 -15.89 -4.81 -61.86
CA ILE A 128 -15.66 -3.58 -61.09
C ILE A 128 -15.41 -2.40 -62.03
N LYS A 129 -14.58 -2.60 -63.05
CA LYS A 129 -14.25 -1.57 -64.05
C LYS A 129 -15.44 -1.12 -64.90
N ARG A 130 -16.47 -1.97 -65.04
CA ARG A 130 -17.69 -1.69 -65.82
C ARG A 130 -18.84 -1.12 -64.96
N MET A 131 -18.71 -1.09 -63.64
CA MET A 131 -19.76 -0.61 -62.74
C MET A 131 -19.87 0.92 -62.73
N LYS A 132 -21.08 1.42 -62.44
CA LYS A 132 -21.34 2.85 -62.36
C LYS A 132 -20.70 3.44 -61.09
N LYS A 133 -20.21 4.68 -61.18
CA LYS A 133 -19.52 5.40 -60.09
C LYS A 133 -20.29 5.43 -58.76
N LYS A 134 -21.62 5.41 -58.76
CA LYS A 134 -22.45 5.35 -57.54
C LYS A 134 -22.36 3.99 -56.83
N GLN A 135 -22.30 2.88 -57.58
CA GLN A 135 -22.23 1.53 -57.02
C GLN A 135 -20.84 1.23 -56.43
N LEU A 136 -19.78 1.80 -57.01
CA LEU A 136 -18.41 1.66 -56.50
C LEU A 136 -18.23 2.29 -55.10
N ARG A 137 -19.05 3.27 -54.72
CA ARG A 137 -18.98 3.92 -53.39
C ARG A 137 -19.45 3.03 -52.25
N THR A 138 -20.23 1.99 -52.55
CA THR A 138 -20.79 1.05 -51.57
C THR A 138 -19.86 -0.16 -51.36
N ILE A 139 -18.89 -0.38 -52.25
CA ILE A 139 -17.97 -1.51 -52.15
C ILE A 139 -16.82 -1.14 -51.22
N GLU A 140 -16.67 -1.87 -50.13
CA GLU A 140 -15.52 -1.79 -49.24
C GLU A 140 -14.60 -2.99 -49.44
N LYS A 141 -13.29 -2.75 -49.57
CA LYS A 141 -12.31 -3.84 -49.66
C LYS A 141 -11.98 -4.32 -48.25
N ARG A 142 -12.40 -5.54 -47.93
CA ARG A 142 -12.03 -6.22 -46.69
C ARG A 142 -10.89 -7.19 -46.98
N ALA A 143 -9.83 -7.14 -46.18
CA ALA A 143 -8.74 -8.10 -46.27
C ALA A 143 -9.27 -9.46 -45.76
N SER A 144 -9.43 -10.40 -46.69
CA SER A 144 -9.62 -11.82 -46.36
C SER A 144 -8.31 -12.43 -45.92
#